data_AF-A0AAD7NQP4-F1
#
_entry.id   AF-A0AAD7NQP4-F1
#
_cell.length_a   1.000
_cell.length_b   1.000
_cell.length_c   1.000
_cell.angle_alpha   90.00
_cell.angle_beta   90.00
_cell.angle_gamma   90.00
#
_symmetry.space_group_name_H-M   'P 1'
#
loop_
_entity.id
_entity.type
_entity.pdbx_description
1 polymer ?
#
loop_
_entity_poly.entity_id
_entity_poly.type
_entity_poly.pdbx_seq_one_letter_code
_entity_poly.pdbx_strand_id
1 'polypeptide(L)'
;MMTRVHRRSGYPMTRRAIAACLVFLVSVGTFYLLWMQEYRKIEVVNRLPDSPPRPPSPVPSVGISNALFPVLDQKLESWVSHNQRTLRSLFQCLTGPTAGCGQNQTKVVILGSYHFVNVLQGHVSGEDIWARSTVQALKNMGYTYLYGYNGEKNMDRTIQLYQMFPDLVKAILVEDPVAYWCFSEGECVRSDYNPNGLPIWKIFSFSFWVQAAHPLGHDWTLSPEDYHKEHSYYVSNNYLGYSVEPGCLTRPFIPHELRISPPKVYVMGKEMEYFTPRLRAWGPDFYDDAAKATGAEFMAGAVGDEPPDFPKSVEKVGMLPQNQFYETLAETALLIGIGLPWTSPTPYDALCLGVPFLNPILDWDRKDPMNRDKWIAQQGTLKDLDPPYVYNVFKGDKEGFMKAVEGAIAHPIQRYILDRMRMGAVEQRLSGIIEKDWKTAAIVLLKERRKSGEQPLFAV
;
A
#
# COMPACT_ATOMS: atom_id res chain seq x y z
N MET A 1 -21.60 -38.00 -4.53
CA MET A 1 -21.34 -39.42 -4.17
C MET A 1 -19.91 -39.74 -4.58
N MET A 2 -19.09 -40.19 -3.62
CA MET A 2 -17.67 -40.63 -3.70
C MET A 2 -16.56 -39.58 -3.92
N THR A 3 -15.98 -39.18 -2.78
CA THR A 3 -14.65 -38.58 -2.57
C THR A 3 -13.52 -39.60 -2.71
N ARG A 4 -12.42 -39.25 -3.41
CA ARG A 4 -11.16 -40.01 -3.43
C ARG A 4 -10.08 -39.23 -2.68
N VAL A 5 -9.57 -39.83 -1.60
CA VAL A 5 -8.49 -39.32 -0.74
C VAL A 5 -7.14 -39.79 -1.30
N HIS A 6 -6.21 -38.86 -1.55
CA HIS A 6 -4.81 -39.18 -1.87
C HIS A 6 -4.00 -39.40 -0.57
N ARG A 7 -3.46 -40.62 -0.40
CA ARG A 7 -2.43 -40.94 0.60
C ARG A 7 -1.08 -40.35 0.15
N ARG A 8 -0.46 -39.52 0.99
CA ARG A 8 0.96 -39.15 0.88
C ARG A 8 1.83 -40.24 1.53
N SER A 9 2.85 -40.67 0.80
CA SER A 9 3.90 -41.57 1.24
C SER A 9 4.91 -40.83 2.13
N GLY A 10 5.07 -41.27 3.38
CA GLY A 10 6.15 -40.81 4.26
C GLY A 10 7.45 -41.55 3.97
N TYR A 11 8.55 -40.81 3.80
CA TYR A 11 9.91 -41.37 3.79
C TYR A 11 10.42 -41.53 5.23
N PRO A 12 10.96 -42.69 5.62
CA PRO A 12 11.57 -42.86 6.94
C PRO A 12 12.94 -42.17 6.98
N MET A 13 13.06 -41.13 7.80
CA MET A 13 14.32 -40.46 8.11
C MET A 13 15.20 -41.45 8.89
N THR A 14 16.38 -41.77 8.37
CA THR A 14 17.25 -42.80 8.94
C THR A 14 17.87 -42.32 10.25
N ARG A 15 18.09 -43.23 11.20
CA ARG A 15 18.65 -42.97 12.55
C ARG A 15 19.99 -42.21 12.54
N ARG A 16 20.71 -42.19 11.42
CA ARG A 16 21.96 -41.43 11.23
C ARG A 16 21.72 -39.92 11.10
N ALA A 17 20.61 -39.48 10.50
CA ALA A 17 20.28 -38.06 10.37
C ALA A 17 19.91 -37.41 11.71
N ILE A 18 19.22 -38.16 12.58
CA ILE A 18 18.84 -37.72 13.93
C ILE A 18 20.08 -37.56 14.81
N ALA A 19 21.04 -38.48 14.72
CA ALA A 19 22.30 -38.39 15.47
C ALA A 19 23.16 -37.18 15.04
N ALA A 20 23.22 -36.87 13.74
CA ALA A 20 23.96 -35.72 13.24
C ALA A 20 23.34 -34.37 13.69
N CYS A 21 22.01 -34.26 13.70
CA CYS A 21 21.32 -33.07 14.23
C CYS A 21 21.56 -32.87 15.73
N LEU A 22 21.57 -33.94 16.53
CA LEU A 22 21.81 -33.85 17.97
C LEU A 22 23.22 -33.38 18.31
N VAL A 23 24.23 -33.88 17.58
CA VAL A 23 25.63 -33.43 17.77
C VAL A 23 25.79 -31.94 17.40
N PHE A 24 25.13 -31.49 16.33
CA PHE A 24 25.18 -30.09 15.92
C PHE A 24 24.53 -29.15 16.96
N LEU A 25 23.38 -29.52 17.50
CA LEU A 25 22.68 -28.71 18.51
C LEU A 25 23.45 -28.60 19.84
N VAL A 26 24.11 -29.68 20.28
CA VAL A 26 24.94 -29.64 21.50
C VAL A 26 26.18 -28.77 21.30
N SER A 27 26.78 -28.80 20.10
CA SER A 27 27.96 -28.00 19.77
C SER A 27 27.67 -26.50 19.74
N VAL A 28 26.52 -26.10 19.17
CA VAL A 28 26.10 -24.69 19.12
C VAL A 28 25.73 -24.18 20.52
N GLY A 29 25.06 -25.01 21.34
CA GLY A 29 24.71 -24.64 22.72
C GLY A 29 25.92 -24.42 23.63
N THR A 30 26.97 -25.23 23.49
CA THR A 30 28.21 -25.07 24.28
C THR A 30 29.01 -23.83 23.87
N PHE A 31 29.05 -23.50 22.58
CA PHE A 31 29.70 -22.28 22.10
C PHE A 31 28.98 -21.01 22.61
N TYR A 32 27.65 -21.03 22.66
CA TYR A 32 26.84 -19.91 23.15
C TYR A 32 27.02 -19.68 24.67
N LEU A 33 27.12 -20.75 25.46
CA LEU A 33 27.36 -20.65 26.91
C LEU A 33 28.76 -20.14 27.25
N LEU A 34 29.79 -20.55 26.49
CA LEU A 34 31.16 -20.06 26.67
C LEU A 34 31.29 -18.58 26.26
N TRP A 35 30.62 -18.18 25.18
CA TRP A 35 30.57 -16.77 24.76
C TRP A 35 29.87 -15.87 25.79
N MET A 36 28.77 -16.35 26.39
CA MET A 36 28.06 -15.63 27.48
C MET A 36 28.88 -15.53 28.77
N GLN A 37 29.77 -16.49 29.06
CA GLN A 37 30.66 -16.42 30.23
C GLN A 37 31.77 -15.38 30.06
N GLU A 38 32.27 -15.17 28.84
CA GLU A 38 33.32 -14.20 28.58
C GLU A 38 32.78 -12.76 28.46
N TYR A 39 31.53 -12.58 28.02
CA TYR A 39 30.87 -11.27 27.98
C TYR A 39 30.63 -10.67 29.38
N ARG A 40 30.49 -11.50 30.42
CA ARG A 40 30.32 -11.03 31.81
C ARG A 40 31.59 -10.51 32.48
N LYS A 41 32.78 -10.68 31.86
CA LYS A 41 34.05 -10.21 32.45
C LYS A 41 34.47 -8.81 32.03
N ILE A 42 33.71 -8.13 31.15
CA ILE A 42 34.11 -6.83 30.57
C ILE A 42 33.46 -5.61 31.27
N GLU A 43 32.55 -5.79 32.23
CA GLU A 43 31.97 -4.68 33.01
C GLU A 43 32.46 -4.62 34.46
N VAL A 44 33.77 -4.55 34.68
CA VAL A 44 34.30 -4.00 35.94
C VAL A 44 35.62 -3.29 35.63
N VAL A 45 35.64 -1.96 35.72
CA VAL A 45 36.72 -1.10 36.24
C VAL A 45 36.42 0.34 35.82
N ASN A 46 35.92 1.13 36.79
CA ASN A 46 36.30 2.52 37.06
C ASN A 46 35.28 3.14 38.04
N ARG A 47 35.48 2.92 39.35
CA ARG A 47 34.86 3.75 40.39
C ARG A 47 35.91 4.75 40.89
N LEU A 48 35.65 6.03 40.65
CA LEU A 48 36.35 7.15 41.28
C LEU A 48 35.73 7.43 42.67
N PRO A 49 36.50 8.00 43.61
CA PRO A 49 36.08 8.23 44.98
C PRO A 49 35.02 9.33 45.15
N ASP A 50 34.24 9.19 46.22
CA ASP A 50 33.00 9.89 46.54
C ASP A 50 33.09 11.42 46.57
N SER A 51 32.14 12.04 45.86
CA SER A 51 31.79 13.45 46.05
C SER A 51 30.78 13.57 47.21
N PRO A 52 30.83 14.65 48.01
CA PRO A 52 29.86 14.87 49.09
C PRO A 52 28.42 14.93 48.55
N PRO A 53 27.41 14.54 49.35
CA PRO A 53 26.03 14.42 48.90
C PRO A 53 25.50 15.77 48.42
N ARG A 54 25.16 15.85 47.13
CA ARG A 54 24.37 16.98 46.63
C ARG A 54 23.02 16.98 47.35
N PRO A 55 22.48 18.16 47.70
CA PRO A 55 21.10 18.26 48.15
C PRO A 55 20.18 17.59 47.11
N PRO A 56 19.12 16.89 47.53
CA PRO A 56 18.23 16.20 46.62
C PRO A 56 17.73 17.22 45.60
N SER A 57 18.10 17.00 44.34
CA SER A 57 17.52 17.78 43.25
C SER A 57 16.00 17.62 43.35
N PRO A 58 15.21 18.70 43.24
CA PRO A 58 13.76 18.59 43.25
C PRO A 58 13.38 17.51 42.24
N VAL A 59 12.69 16.47 42.74
CA VAL A 59 12.25 15.36 41.90
C VAL A 59 11.48 15.99 40.74
N PRO A 60 11.94 15.85 39.49
CA PRO A 60 11.22 16.39 38.36
C PRO A 60 9.81 15.83 38.45
N SER A 61 8.81 16.70 38.61
CA SER A 61 7.43 16.25 38.63
C SER A 61 7.19 15.53 37.31
N VAL A 62 7.06 14.20 37.36
CA VAL A 62 6.79 13.40 36.16
C VAL A 62 5.40 13.84 35.71
N GLY A 63 5.34 14.60 34.61
CA GLY A 63 4.06 15.04 34.06
C GLY A 63 3.15 13.84 33.81
N ILE A 64 1.85 13.99 34.08
CA ILE A 64 0.86 12.89 33.97
C ILE A 64 0.96 12.17 32.61
N SER A 65 1.22 12.91 31.53
CA SER A 65 1.43 12.34 30.19
C SER A 65 2.61 11.36 30.13
N ASN A 66 3.70 11.63 30.85
CA ASN A 66 4.88 10.78 30.88
C ASN A 66 4.67 9.55 31.77
N ALA A 67 3.83 9.67 32.80
CA ALA A 67 3.43 8.55 33.63
C ALA A 67 2.49 7.58 32.88
N LEU A 68 1.53 8.12 32.12
CA LEU A 68 0.56 7.31 31.34
C LEU A 68 1.16 6.74 30.05
N PHE A 69 2.11 7.45 29.43
CA PHE A 69 2.73 7.07 28.15
C PHE A 69 4.26 7.18 28.22
N PRO A 70 4.93 6.21 28.89
CA PRO A 70 6.37 6.24 29.05
C PRO A 70 7.10 6.22 27.70
N VAL A 71 8.31 6.81 27.67
CA VAL A 71 9.18 6.73 26.50
C VAL A 71 9.65 5.28 26.35
N LEU A 72 9.15 4.56 25.34
CA LEU A 72 9.74 3.28 24.95
C LEU A 72 11.05 3.50 24.18
N ASP A 73 11.92 2.50 24.22
CA ASP A 73 13.17 2.47 23.46
C ASP A 73 12.89 2.78 21.97
N GLN A 74 13.56 3.81 21.47
CA GLN A 74 13.39 4.32 20.10
C GLN A 74 13.92 3.34 19.05
N LYS A 75 14.73 2.35 19.44
CA LYS A 75 15.36 1.41 18.50
C LYS A 75 14.38 0.46 17.79
N LEU A 76 13.14 0.33 18.26
CA LEU A 76 12.07 -0.40 17.57
C LEU A 76 10.96 0.55 17.11
N GLU A 77 11.01 0.95 15.85
CA GLU A 77 9.87 1.57 15.16
C GLU A 77 8.76 0.54 14.98
N SER A 78 7.84 0.52 15.94
CA SER A 78 6.62 -0.29 15.91
C SER A 78 5.41 0.61 15.95
N TRP A 79 4.27 0.12 15.49
CA TRP A 79 3.01 0.84 15.65
C TRP A 79 2.69 1.13 17.13
N VAL A 80 3.16 0.28 18.06
CA VAL A 80 2.98 0.46 19.51
C VAL A 80 3.72 1.71 19.95
N SER A 81 5.01 1.80 19.60
CA SER A 81 5.86 2.93 19.99
C SER A 81 5.38 4.23 19.33
N HIS A 82 4.89 4.16 18.08
CA HIS A 82 4.23 5.28 17.41
C HIS A 82 2.99 5.77 18.16
N ASN A 83 2.05 4.87 18.48
CA ASN A 83 0.81 5.26 19.17
C ASN A 83 1.11 5.87 20.53
N GLN A 84 2.03 5.31 21.32
CA GLN A 84 2.37 5.88 22.63
C GLN A 84 2.97 7.27 22.53
N ARG A 85 3.89 7.51 21.58
CA ARG A 85 4.44 8.86 21.33
C ARG A 85 3.35 9.85 20.91
N THR A 86 2.46 9.40 20.03
CA THR A 86 1.36 10.22 19.48
C THR A 86 0.34 10.55 20.57
N LEU A 87 -0.07 9.56 21.36
CA LEU A 87 -0.97 9.75 22.51
C LEU A 87 -0.37 10.70 23.54
N ARG A 88 0.92 10.52 23.88
CA ARG A 88 1.61 11.45 24.77
C ARG A 88 1.58 12.88 24.24
N SER A 89 1.89 13.06 22.96
CA SER A 89 1.88 14.38 22.30
C SER A 89 0.49 15.00 22.31
N LEU A 90 -0.56 14.22 22.01
CA LEU A 90 -1.95 14.66 22.08
C LEU A 90 -2.34 15.07 23.50
N PHE A 91 -2.02 14.26 24.52
CA PHE A 91 -2.30 14.58 25.92
C PHE A 91 -1.55 15.83 26.40
N GLN A 92 -0.28 15.95 26.04
CA GLN A 92 0.53 17.15 26.34
C GLN A 92 -0.08 18.39 25.72
N CYS A 93 -0.63 18.28 24.51
CA CYS A 93 -1.38 19.39 23.96
C CYS A 93 -2.65 19.69 24.78
N LEU A 94 -3.51 18.69 24.97
CA LEU A 94 -4.83 18.88 25.57
C LEU A 94 -4.76 19.39 27.02
N THR A 95 -3.66 19.11 27.73
CA THR A 95 -3.49 19.43 29.16
C THR A 95 -2.36 20.43 29.43
N GLY A 96 -1.60 20.82 28.41
CA GLY A 96 -0.41 21.64 28.54
C GLY A 96 -0.74 23.09 28.96
N PRO A 97 0.01 23.69 29.91
CA PRO A 97 -0.29 25.03 30.40
C PRO A 97 0.10 26.16 29.43
N THR A 98 0.95 25.90 28.42
CA THR A 98 1.63 26.97 27.66
C THR A 98 1.73 26.78 26.14
N ALA A 99 1.13 25.75 25.55
CA ALA A 99 1.06 25.62 24.09
C ALA A 99 -0.24 24.93 23.68
N GLY A 100 -1.10 25.65 22.95
CA GLY A 100 -2.27 25.08 22.30
C GLY A 100 -1.88 24.07 21.22
N CYS A 101 -2.87 23.34 20.71
CA CYS A 101 -2.61 22.29 19.72
C CYS A 101 -2.14 22.85 18.39
N GLY A 102 -1.22 22.11 17.77
CA GLY A 102 -0.90 22.32 16.37
C GLY A 102 -2.15 22.17 15.49
N GLN A 103 -2.05 22.68 14.27
CA GLN A 103 -3.11 22.54 13.28
C GLN A 103 -3.49 21.07 13.12
N ASN A 104 -4.80 20.77 13.19
CA ASN A 104 -5.38 19.42 13.10
C ASN A 104 -4.92 18.39 14.15
N GLN A 105 -4.07 18.75 15.12
CA GLN A 105 -3.58 17.79 16.12
C GLN A 105 -4.71 17.22 17.00
N THR A 106 -5.79 17.96 17.22
CA THR A 106 -6.99 17.48 17.93
C THR A 106 -7.94 16.66 17.07
N LYS A 107 -7.63 16.46 15.79
CA LYS A 107 -8.45 15.68 14.86
C LYS A 107 -7.78 14.32 14.68
N VAL A 108 -8.41 13.29 15.25
CA VAL A 108 -7.84 11.95 15.31
C VAL A 108 -8.37 11.09 14.15
N VAL A 109 -7.49 10.39 13.47
CA VAL A 109 -7.81 9.35 12.48
C VAL A 109 -7.31 8.01 12.99
N ILE A 110 -8.18 7.00 13.04
CA ILE A 110 -7.77 5.65 13.44
C ILE A 110 -7.55 4.80 12.19
N LEU A 111 -6.36 4.22 12.09
CA LEU A 111 -5.89 3.40 10.98
C LEU A 111 -6.04 1.93 11.35
N GLY A 112 -7.20 1.34 11.05
CA GLY A 112 -7.58 -0.02 11.41
C GLY A 112 -7.22 -1.09 10.38
N SER A 113 -6.82 -0.72 9.16
CA SER A 113 -6.32 -1.67 8.15
C SER A 113 -4.89 -2.15 8.45
N TYR A 114 -4.60 -3.40 8.10
CA TYR A 114 -3.25 -3.97 8.22
C TYR A 114 -2.24 -3.34 7.24
N HIS A 115 -2.70 -2.80 6.11
CA HIS A 115 -1.85 -2.10 5.15
C HIS A 115 -1.13 -0.91 5.78
N PHE A 116 -1.78 -0.20 6.72
CA PHE A 116 -1.12 0.88 7.46
C PHE A 116 0.02 0.39 8.36
N VAL A 117 -0.10 -0.82 8.92
CA VAL A 117 0.98 -1.44 9.71
C VAL A 117 2.10 -1.94 8.81
N ASN A 118 1.76 -2.54 7.67
CA ASN A 118 2.70 -3.01 6.66
C ASN A 118 3.61 -1.88 6.12
N VAL A 119 3.12 -0.65 6.07
CA VAL A 119 3.94 0.54 5.73
C VAL A 119 5.15 0.67 6.65
N LEU A 120 4.99 0.43 7.96
CA LEU A 120 6.09 0.48 8.94
C LEU A 120 7.11 -0.65 8.73
N GLN A 121 6.69 -1.76 8.12
CA GLN A 121 7.53 -2.91 7.81
C GLN A 121 8.17 -2.80 6.42
N GLY A 122 7.89 -1.72 5.67
CA GLY A 122 8.47 -1.52 4.35
C GLY A 122 7.83 -2.37 3.25
N HIS A 123 6.61 -2.87 3.44
CA HIS A 123 5.89 -3.56 2.37
C HIS A 123 5.51 -2.59 1.23
N VAL A 124 5.24 -3.17 0.06
CA VAL A 124 5.20 -2.46 -1.23
C VAL A 124 4.08 -2.93 -2.16
N SER A 125 3.03 -3.59 -1.65
CA SER A 125 1.84 -3.86 -2.48
C SER A 125 1.15 -2.56 -2.89
N GLY A 126 0.24 -2.60 -3.88
CA GLY A 126 -0.48 -1.41 -4.32
C GLY A 126 -1.26 -0.75 -3.18
N GLU A 127 -1.90 -1.57 -2.36
CA GLU A 127 -2.60 -1.21 -1.15
C GLU A 127 -1.65 -0.59 -0.10
N ASP A 128 -0.44 -1.13 0.08
CA ASP A 128 0.55 -0.57 1.02
C ASP A 128 1.10 0.77 0.53
N ILE A 129 1.28 0.97 -0.79
CA ILE A 129 1.68 2.26 -1.37
C ILE A 129 0.57 3.32 -1.18
N TRP A 130 -0.68 2.91 -1.32
CA TRP A 130 -1.82 3.76 -1.05
C TRP A 130 -1.93 4.12 0.44
N ALA A 131 -1.75 3.15 1.33
CA ALA A 131 -1.70 3.35 2.78
C ALA A 131 -0.55 4.30 3.18
N ARG A 132 0.64 4.13 2.58
CA ARG A 132 1.81 5.01 2.80
C ARG A 132 1.50 6.45 2.45
N SER A 133 0.89 6.67 1.29
CA SER A 133 0.49 8.01 0.84
C SER A 133 -0.52 8.65 1.78
N THR A 134 -1.49 7.86 2.27
CA THR A 134 -2.49 8.32 3.24
C THR A 134 -1.84 8.73 4.56
N VAL A 135 -0.93 7.90 5.11
CA VAL A 135 -0.18 8.21 6.35
C VAL A 135 0.67 9.48 6.17
N GLN A 136 1.34 9.61 5.02
CA GLN A 136 2.15 10.79 4.74
C GLN A 136 1.30 12.07 4.64
N ALA A 137 0.14 12.00 3.97
CA ALA A 137 -0.79 13.13 3.89
C ALA A 137 -1.31 13.55 5.27
N LEU A 138 -1.71 12.58 6.13
CA LEU A 138 -2.12 12.87 7.51
C LEU A 138 -1.02 13.58 8.30
N LYS A 139 0.22 13.10 8.17
CA LYS A 139 1.40 13.68 8.81
C LYS A 139 1.67 15.11 8.33
N ASN A 140 1.65 15.34 7.02
CA ASN A 140 1.90 16.66 6.43
C ASN A 140 0.86 17.70 6.88
N MET A 141 -0.40 17.29 6.98
CA MET A 141 -1.50 18.17 7.40
C MET A 141 -1.65 18.32 8.92
N GLY A 142 -0.78 17.68 9.72
CA GLY A 142 -0.79 17.78 11.19
C GLY A 142 -1.88 16.99 11.90
N TYR A 143 -2.56 16.05 11.22
CA TYR A 143 -3.55 15.19 11.88
C TYR A 143 -2.88 14.24 12.87
N THR A 144 -3.58 13.97 13.97
CA THR A 144 -3.21 12.86 14.85
C THR A 144 -3.71 11.56 14.24
N TYR A 145 -2.83 10.57 14.04
CA TYR A 145 -3.24 9.25 13.56
C TYR A 145 -2.72 8.13 14.44
N LEU A 146 -3.58 7.13 14.68
CA LEU A 146 -3.32 6.03 15.60
C LEU A 146 -3.59 4.71 14.88
N TYR A 147 -2.64 3.77 14.95
CA TYR A 147 -2.82 2.43 14.40
C TYR A 147 -3.76 1.63 15.30
N GLY A 148 -4.90 1.18 14.74
CA GLY A 148 -5.94 0.43 15.43
C GLY A 148 -6.02 -1.05 15.04
N TYR A 149 -5.22 -1.50 14.06
CA TYR A 149 -5.20 -2.90 13.63
C TYR A 149 -4.80 -3.85 14.77
N ASN A 150 -5.56 -4.93 14.93
CA ASN A 150 -5.29 -6.02 15.86
C ASN A 150 -5.77 -7.40 15.35
N GLY A 151 -5.84 -7.58 14.03
CA GLY A 151 -6.23 -8.82 13.36
C GLY A 151 -7.34 -8.60 12.31
N GLU A 152 -7.47 -9.50 11.34
CA GLU A 152 -8.39 -9.38 10.19
C GLU A 152 -9.87 -9.26 10.57
N LYS A 153 -10.26 -9.74 11.75
CA LYS A 153 -11.62 -9.68 12.28
C LYS A 153 -11.59 -9.27 13.74
N ASN A 154 -10.73 -8.32 14.09
CA ASN A 154 -10.75 -7.78 15.43
C ASN A 154 -10.71 -6.26 15.32
N MET A 155 -11.62 -5.61 16.04
CA MET A 155 -11.70 -4.16 16.15
C MET A 155 -11.53 -3.67 17.59
N ASP A 156 -11.28 -4.55 18.57
CA ASP A 156 -11.18 -4.22 19.99
C ASP A 156 -10.25 -3.04 20.22
N ARG A 157 -9.10 -3.04 19.55
CA ARG A 157 -8.12 -1.97 19.67
C ARG A 157 -8.57 -0.67 19.02
N THR A 158 -9.25 -0.75 17.88
CA THR A 158 -9.87 0.43 17.24
C THR A 158 -10.96 1.02 18.14
N ILE A 159 -11.78 0.16 18.77
CA ILE A 159 -12.83 0.54 19.72
C ILE A 159 -12.21 1.20 20.96
N GLN A 160 -11.19 0.60 21.56
CA GLN A 160 -10.47 1.16 22.71
C GLN A 160 -9.91 2.56 22.40
N LEU A 161 -9.23 2.72 21.26
CA LEU A 161 -8.69 4.02 20.85
C LEU A 161 -9.78 5.06 20.62
N TYR A 162 -10.92 4.65 20.04
CA TYR A 162 -12.08 5.53 19.89
C TYR A 162 -12.64 5.97 21.25
N GLN A 163 -12.84 5.03 22.17
CA GLN A 163 -13.41 5.29 23.50
C GLN A 163 -12.53 6.22 24.36
N MET A 164 -11.22 6.26 24.11
CA MET A 164 -10.33 7.23 24.76
C MET A 164 -10.59 8.67 24.34
N PHE A 165 -11.00 8.93 23.09
CA PHE A 165 -11.21 10.28 22.55
C PHE A 165 -12.39 10.36 21.56
N PRO A 166 -13.62 9.99 21.96
CA PRO A 166 -14.74 9.80 21.03
C PRO A 166 -15.06 11.07 20.21
N ASP A 167 -14.89 12.24 20.82
CA ASP A 167 -15.17 13.54 20.21
C ASP A 167 -14.05 14.02 19.26
N LEU A 168 -12.82 13.55 19.45
CA LEU A 168 -11.67 13.95 18.64
C LEU A 168 -11.55 13.09 17.37
N VAL A 169 -12.05 11.85 17.39
CA VAL A 169 -12.00 10.95 16.22
C VAL A 169 -12.91 11.46 15.11
N LYS A 170 -12.31 11.74 13.95
CA LYS A 170 -12.98 12.19 12.73
C LYS A 170 -13.28 11.06 11.76
N ALA A 171 -12.35 10.11 11.62
CA ALA A 171 -12.49 8.99 10.70
C ALA A 171 -11.77 7.73 11.22
N ILE A 172 -12.26 6.57 10.81
CA ILE A 172 -11.73 5.24 11.10
C ILE A 172 -11.61 4.51 9.77
N LEU A 173 -10.39 4.21 9.33
CA LEU A 173 -10.11 3.59 8.04
C LEU A 173 -9.81 2.10 8.24
N VAL A 174 -10.66 1.21 7.75
CA VAL A 174 -10.58 -0.24 7.96
C VAL A 174 -10.63 -1.00 6.64
N GLU A 175 -10.23 -2.27 6.66
CA GLU A 175 -10.45 -3.18 5.54
C GLU A 175 -11.94 -3.34 5.23
N ASP A 176 -12.28 -3.66 3.97
CA ASP A 176 -13.64 -3.90 3.53
C ASP A 176 -14.37 -5.03 4.29
N PRO A 177 -13.81 -6.24 4.49
CA PRO A 177 -14.49 -7.27 5.27
C PRO A 177 -14.67 -6.84 6.73
N VAL A 178 -13.77 -6.02 7.28
CA VAL A 178 -13.86 -5.53 8.66
C VAL A 178 -15.06 -4.60 8.81
N ALA A 179 -15.26 -3.66 7.88
CA ALA A 179 -16.42 -2.76 7.92
C ALA A 179 -17.75 -3.53 7.87
N TYR A 180 -17.86 -4.52 6.99
CA TYR A 180 -19.06 -5.37 6.91
C TYR A 180 -19.25 -6.25 8.13
N TRP A 181 -18.19 -6.90 8.60
CA TRP A 181 -18.25 -7.79 9.76
C TRP A 181 -18.67 -7.03 11.03
N CYS A 182 -18.04 -5.88 11.24
CA CYS A 182 -18.37 -4.94 12.29
C CYS A 182 -19.87 -4.62 12.27
N PHE A 183 -20.41 -4.37 11.09
CA PHE A 183 -21.83 -4.12 10.94
C PHE A 183 -22.72 -5.36 11.19
N SER A 184 -22.39 -6.51 10.59
CA SER A 184 -23.28 -7.68 10.58
C SER A 184 -23.46 -8.33 11.94
N GLU A 185 -22.44 -8.27 12.81
CA GLU A 185 -22.51 -8.88 14.15
C GLU A 185 -23.02 -7.92 15.22
N GLY A 186 -23.06 -6.61 14.93
CA GLY A 186 -23.59 -5.60 15.85
C GLY A 186 -22.72 -5.32 17.09
N GLU A 187 -21.60 -6.02 17.26
CA GLU A 187 -20.76 -5.97 18.46
C GLU A 187 -19.83 -4.75 18.51
N CYS A 188 -19.48 -4.15 17.37
CA CYS A 188 -18.59 -2.99 17.32
C CYS A 188 -19.33 -1.66 17.05
N VAL A 189 -20.47 -1.68 16.35
CA VAL A 189 -21.17 -0.46 15.91
C VAL A 189 -22.05 0.04 17.04
N ARG A 190 -22.15 1.36 17.16
CA ARG A 190 -23.04 2.01 18.11
C ARG A 190 -24.50 1.61 17.85
N SER A 191 -25.14 1.07 18.87
CA SER A 191 -26.55 0.65 18.85
C SER A 191 -27.16 0.75 20.25
N ASP A 192 -28.44 0.43 20.39
CA ASP A 192 -29.10 0.36 21.71
C ASP A 192 -28.47 -0.73 22.61
N TYR A 193 -27.95 -1.81 22.01
CA TYR A 193 -27.28 -2.91 22.71
C TYR A 193 -25.78 -2.64 22.92
N ASN A 194 -25.20 -1.72 22.13
CA ASN A 194 -23.81 -1.29 22.25
C ASN A 194 -23.72 0.24 22.23
N PRO A 195 -24.10 0.93 23.32
CA PRO A 195 -24.14 2.40 23.35
C PRO A 195 -22.75 3.05 23.23
N ASN A 196 -21.69 2.29 23.52
CA ASN A 196 -20.28 2.72 23.47
C ASN A 196 -19.57 2.26 22.18
N GLY A 197 -20.31 1.73 21.22
CA GLY A 197 -19.79 1.30 19.94
C GLY A 197 -19.35 2.47 19.04
N LEU A 198 -18.75 2.10 17.92
CA LEU A 198 -18.29 3.03 16.89
C LEU A 198 -19.47 3.59 16.10
N PRO A 199 -19.56 4.91 15.93
CA PRO A 199 -20.47 5.51 14.97
C PRO A 199 -20.21 5.01 13.55
N ILE A 200 -21.18 4.37 12.91
CA ILE A 200 -20.99 3.79 11.57
C ILE A 200 -20.58 4.83 10.52
N TRP A 201 -21.03 6.08 10.66
CA TRP A 201 -20.68 7.17 9.74
C TRP A 201 -19.24 7.68 9.89
N LYS A 202 -18.50 7.25 10.93
CA LYS A 202 -17.07 7.51 11.08
C LYS A 202 -16.20 6.39 10.48
N ILE A 203 -16.79 5.24 10.16
CA ILE A 203 -16.07 4.09 9.60
C ILE A 203 -16.05 4.21 8.07
N PHE A 204 -14.88 4.02 7.47
CA PHE A 204 -14.68 4.02 6.03
C PHE A 204 -13.97 2.73 5.63
N SER A 205 -14.47 2.10 4.57
CA SER A 205 -13.80 0.97 3.94
C SER A 205 -12.66 1.47 3.07
N PHE A 206 -11.44 1.04 3.36
CA PHE A 206 -10.24 1.29 2.59
C PHE A 206 -10.11 0.22 1.50
N SER A 207 -10.96 0.31 0.47
CA SER A 207 -11.09 -0.75 -0.55
C SER A 207 -10.31 -0.41 -1.80
N PHE A 208 -9.54 -1.37 -2.31
CA PHE A 208 -8.77 -1.14 -3.52
C PHE A 208 -9.66 -1.11 -4.78
N TRP A 209 -10.86 -1.69 -4.76
CA TRP A 209 -11.66 -1.97 -5.95
C TRP A 209 -12.89 -1.06 -6.10
N VAL A 210 -13.51 -1.12 -7.28
CA VAL A 210 -14.57 -0.19 -7.72
C VAL A 210 -15.91 -0.39 -7.00
N GLN A 211 -16.18 -1.58 -6.47
CA GLN A 211 -17.47 -1.87 -5.84
C GLN A 211 -17.60 -1.13 -4.49
N ALA A 212 -18.83 -0.81 -4.12
CA ALA A 212 -19.11 -0.35 -2.76
C ALA A 212 -18.75 -1.46 -1.77
N ALA A 213 -17.89 -1.12 -0.81
CA ALA A 213 -17.34 -2.07 0.15
C ALA A 213 -17.71 -1.70 1.59
N HIS A 214 -18.77 -0.91 1.77
CA HIS A 214 -19.25 -0.44 3.05
C HIS A 214 -20.79 -0.55 3.12
N PRO A 215 -21.40 -0.85 4.30
CA PRO A 215 -22.86 -0.89 4.46
C PRO A 215 -23.59 0.41 4.08
N LEU A 216 -22.88 1.55 4.14
CA LEU A 216 -23.41 2.87 3.74
C LEU A 216 -23.22 3.19 2.25
N GLY A 217 -22.65 2.26 1.48
CA GLY A 217 -22.45 2.38 0.05
C GLY A 217 -21.17 3.10 -0.35
N HIS A 218 -21.18 3.60 -1.58
CA HIS A 218 -20.03 4.19 -2.27
C HIS A 218 -19.43 5.40 -1.54
N ASP A 219 -20.27 6.21 -0.91
CA ASP A 219 -19.84 7.40 -0.16
C ASP A 219 -18.96 7.07 1.06
N TRP A 220 -19.02 5.86 1.61
CA TRP A 220 -18.16 5.41 2.71
C TRP A 220 -17.11 4.39 2.27
N THR A 221 -16.98 4.19 0.96
CA THR A 221 -15.94 3.34 0.37
C THR A 221 -14.88 4.24 -0.25
N LEU A 222 -13.66 4.17 0.27
CA LEU A 222 -12.51 4.87 -0.28
C LEU A 222 -11.88 4.03 -1.37
N SER A 223 -11.29 4.68 -2.37
CA SER A 223 -10.59 4.00 -3.48
C SER A 223 -9.28 4.69 -3.87
N PRO A 224 -8.28 3.93 -4.38
CA PRO A 224 -6.98 4.44 -4.79
C PRO A 224 -6.99 5.07 -6.19
N GLU A 225 -8.04 4.83 -6.98
CA GLU A 225 -8.16 5.30 -8.36
C GLU A 225 -9.54 5.92 -8.59
N ASP A 226 -9.61 6.81 -9.57
CA ASP A 226 -10.85 7.43 -10.02
C ASP A 226 -11.56 6.47 -10.99
N TYR A 227 -12.08 5.36 -10.45
CA TYR A 227 -12.64 4.26 -11.25
C TYR A 227 -13.85 4.66 -12.09
N HIS A 228 -14.53 5.77 -11.77
CA HIS A 228 -15.59 6.31 -12.61
C HIS A 228 -15.06 6.75 -13.98
N LYS A 229 -13.79 7.15 -14.09
CA LYS A 229 -13.14 7.44 -15.39
C LYS A 229 -12.81 6.17 -16.18
N GLU A 230 -12.55 5.07 -15.48
CA GLU A 230 -12.32 3.79 -16.13
C GLU A 230 -13.64 3.18 -16.63
N HIS A 231 -14.70 3.30 -15.82
CA HIS A 231 -15.99 2.66 -16.01
C HIS A 231 -17.12 3.63 -15.64
N SER A 232 -17.55 4.45 -16.60
CA SER A 232 -18.58 5.48 -16.39
C SER A 232 -19.96 4.95 -15.97
N TYR A 233 -20.17 3.64 -16.08
CA TYR A 233 -21.39 2.96 -15.65
C TYR A 233 -21.39 2.53 -14.18
N TYR A 234 -20.25 2.58 -13.48
CA TYR A 234 -20.21 2.34 -12.03
C TYR A 234 -20.45 3.63 -11.26
N VAL A 235 -21.20 3.51 -10.15
CA VAL A 235 -21.30 4.59 -9.18
C VAL A 235 -19.93 4.77 -8.51
N SER A 236 -19.46 6.00 -8.42
CA SER A 236 -18.11 6.30 -7.93
C SER A 236 -18.02 6.10 -6.42
N ASN A 237 -17.02 5.33 -5.98
CA ASN A 237 -16.49 5.40 -4.62
C ASN A 237 -15.87 6.79 -4.34
N ASN A 238 -15.58 7.10 -3.08
CA ASN A 238 -14.79 8.28 -2.75
C ASN A 238 -13.33 8.06 -3.16
N TYR A 239 -12.92 8.72 -4.23
CA TYR A 239 -11.55 8.69 -4.71
C TYR A 239 -10.62 9.42 -3.72
N LEU A 240 -9.79 8.65 -3.03
CA LEU A 240 -8.74 9.18 -2.15
C LEU A 240 -7.42 9.34 -2.93
N GLY A 241 -7.06 8.34 -3.71
CA GLY A 241 -5.82 8.33 -4.47
C GLY A 241 -4.57 8.14 -3.63
N TYR A 242 -3.45 8.01 -4.32
CA TYR A 242 -2.12 7.90 -3.74
C TYR A 242 -1.13 8.79 -4.50
N SER A 243 0.06 8.96 -3.94
CA SER A 243 1.12 9.74 -4.56
C SER A 243 2.33 8.88 -4.86
N VAL A 244 2.89 9.09 -6.05
CA VAL A 244 4.18 8.51 -6.45
C VAL A 244 5.36 9.34 -5.98
N GLU A 245 5.13 10.59 -5.54
CA GLU A 245 6.20 11.53 -5.19
C GLU A 245 7.16 10.99 -4.11
N PRO A 246 6.70 10.37 -3.01
CA PRO A 246 7.59 9.82 -2.00
C PRO A 246 8.53 8.72 -2.51
N GLY A 247 8.14 7.99 -3.55
CA GLY A 247 8.98 6.98 -4.19
C GLY A 247 9.91 7.61 -5.20
N CYS A 248 9.36 8.19 -6.26
CA CYS A 248 10.12 8.61 -7.43
C CYS A 248 10.91 9.91 -7.23
N LEU A 249 10.45 10.87 -6.41
CA LEU A 249 11.18 12.14 -6.22
C LEU A 249 12.45 11.99 -5.38
N THR A 250 12.59 10.88 -4.64
CA THR A 250 13.84 10.57 -3.94
C THR A 250 14.99 10.21 -4.87
N ARG A 251 14.68 9.98 -6.16
CA ARG A 251 15.65 9.61 -7.19
C ARG A 251 15.93 10.78 -8.13
N PRO A 252 17.21 11.03 -8.46
CA PRO A 252 17.54 11.97 -9.52
C PRO A 252 16.95 11.47 -10.83
N PHE A 253 16.47 12.41 -11.65
CA PHE A 253 16.12 12.10 -13.02
C PHE A 253 17.40 11.73 -13.78
N ILE A 254 17.37 10.62 -14.50
CA ILE A 254 18.47 10.19 -15.38
C ILE A 254 18.21 10.78 -16.77
N PRO A 255 19.04 11.74 -17.25
CA PRO A 255 18.98 12.25 -18.60
C PRO A 255 19.05 11.11 -19.63
N HIS A 256 18.29 11.24 -20.72
CA HIS A 256 18.11 10.15 -21.68
C HIS A 256 19.41 9.79 -22.40
N GLU A 257 20.27 10.76 -22.64
CA GLU A 257 21.62 10.59 -23.19
C GLU A 257 22.55 9.78 -22.28
N LEU A 258 22.22 9.65 -20.99
CA LEU A 258 22.97 8.84 -20.02
C LEU A 258 22.35 7.45 -19.80
N ARG A 259 21.18 7.17 -20.37
CA ARG A 259 20.60 5.82 -20.34
C ARG A 259 21.43 4.94 -21.28
N ILE A 260 21.78 3.74 -20.80
CA ILE A 260 22.73 2.84 -21.46
C ILE A 260 22.29 2.54 -22.90
N SER A 261 23.26 2.48 -23.81
CA SER A 261 23.09 1.97 -25.18
C SER A 261 23.64 0.53 -25.21
N PRO A 262 22.84 -0.48 -25.58
CA PRO A 262 21.51 -0.40 -26.20
C PRO A 262 20.36 -0.01 -25.24
N PRO A 263 19.24 0.55 -25.74
CA PRO A 263 18.09 0.89 -24.91
C PRO A 263 17.56 -0.32 -24.15
N LYS A 264 17.26 -0.15 -22.86
CA LYS A 264 16.63 -1.18 -22.03
C LYS A 264 15.12 -0.99 -21.98
N VAL A 265 14.36 -2.09 -21.98
CA VAL A 265 12.89 -2.10 -21.88
C VAL A 265 12.45 -2.99 -20.74
N TYR A 266 11.62 -2.47 -19.84
CA TYR A 266 11.12 -3.24 -18.70
C TYR A 266 9.72 -3.78 -19.00
N VAL A 267 9.51 -5.08 -18.85
CA VAL A 267 8.23 -5.75 -19.03
C VAL A 267 7.60 -5.99 -17.66
N MET A 268 6.48 -5.33 -17.41
CA MET A 268 5.76 -5.38 -16.13
C MET A 268 4.95 -6.67 -16.02
N GLY A 269 5.48 -7.64 -15.27
CA GLY A 269 4.79 -8.86 -14.89
C GLY A 269 5.45 -9.51 -13.69
N LYS A 270 4.83 -9.45 -12.51
CA LYS A 270 5.43 -9.92 -11.25
C LYS A 270 5.45 -11.45 -11.11
N GLU A 271 4.59 -12.16 -11.83
CA GLU A 271 4.50 -13.63 -11.84
C GLU A 271 4.74 -14.16 -13.26
N MET A 272 5.50 -15.25 -13.39
CA MET A 272 5.74 -15.91 -14.67
C MET A 272 4.46 -16.47 -15.30
N GLU A 273 3.45 -16.78 -14.48
CA GLU A 273 2.13 -17.20 -14.98
C GLU A 273 1.50 -16.15 -15.91
N TYR A 274 1.80 -14.86 -15.72
CA TYR A 274 1.26 -13.78 -16.55
C TYR A 274 1.76 -13.84 -18.00
N PHE A 275 2.89 -14.53 -18.25
CA PHE A 275 3.44 -14.74 -19.59
C PHE A 275 2.82 -15.93 -20.32
N THR A 276 1.84 -16.62 -19.73
CA THR A 276 1.12 -17.71 -20.40
C THR A 276 0.11 -17.19 -21.43
N PRO A 277 -0.22 -17.96 -22.49
CA PRO A 277 -1.15 -17.54 -23.54
C PRO A 277 -2.51 -17.04 -23.06
N ARG A 278 -2.99 -17.55 -21.91
CA ARG A 278 -4.28 -17.17 -21.34
C ARG A 278 -4.28 -15.76 -20.77
N LEU A 279 -3.17 -15.34 -20.16
CA LEU A 279 -3.11 -14.12 -19.35
C LEU A 279 -2.42 -12.95 -20.05
N ARG A 280 -1.47 -13.22 -20.97
CA ARG A 280 -0.70 -12.17 -21.65
C ARG A 280 -1.51 -11.41 -22.71
N ALA A 281 -1.10 -10.17 -22.96
CA ALA A 281 -1.56 -9.35 -24.06
C ALA A 281 -0.77 -9.60 -25.36
N TRP A 282 0.53 -9.93 -25.25
CA TRP A 282 1.47 -9.98 -26.38
C TRP A 282 2.02 -11.39 -26.59
N GLY A 283 2.16 -11.81 -27.84
CA GLY A 283 2.82 -13.07 -28.18
C GLY A 283 4.35 -13.00 -27.94
N PRO A 284 5.05 -14.13 -27.79
CA PRO A 284 6.50 -14.14 -27.58
C PRO A 284 7.25 -13.52 -28.75
N ASP A 285 6.73 -13.74 -29.96
CA ASP A 285 7.23 -13.19 -31.22
C ASP A 285 7.14 -11.67 -31.30
N PHE A 286 6.33 -11.01 -30.47
CA PHE A 286 6.24 -9.54 -30.41
C PHE A 286 7.52 -8.97 -29.81
N TYR A 287 7.97 -9.54 -28.69
CA TYR A 287 9.19 -9.12 -28.01
C TYR A 287 10.43 -9.47 -28.84
N ASP A 288 10.47 -10.69 -29.39
CA ASP A 288 11.62 -11.16 -30.17
C ASP A 288 11.82 -10.32 -31.43
N ASP A 289 10.74 -9.97 -32.15
CA ASP A 289 10.84 -9.11 -33.32
C ASP A 289 11.15 -7.65 -32.96
N ALA A 290 10.61 -7.13 -31.85
CA ALA A 290 10.89 -5.77 -31.38
C ALA A 290 12.36 -5.61 -30.95
N ALA A 291 12.89 -6.57 -30.20
CA ALA A 291 14.30 -6.60 -29.81
C ALA A 291 15.21 -6.66 -31.04
N LYS A 292 14.86 -7.49 -32.04
CA LYS A 292 15.62 -7.57 -33.30
C LYS A 292 15.57 -6.28 -34.10
N ALA A 293 14.42 -5.63 -34.19
CA ALA A 293 14.23 -4.42 -34.99
C ALA A 293 14.91 -3.19 -34.37
N THR A 294 14.85 -3.06 -33.05
CA THR A 294 15.32 -1.88 -32.33
C THR A 294 16.71 -2.04 -31.70
N GLY A 295 17.19 -3.28 -31.56
CA GLY A 295 18.40 -3.61 -30.80
C GLY A 295 18.23 -3.46 -29.29
N ALA A 296 17.01 -3.24 -28.78
CA ALA A 296 16.74 -3.03 -27.37
C ALA A 296 16.83 -4.33 -26.55
N GLU A 297 17.27 -4.21 -25.30
CA GLU A 297 17.35 -5.29 -24.33
C GLU A 297 16.08 -5.32 -23.47
N PHE A 298 15.35 -6.43 -23.48
CA PHE A 298 14.11 -6.57 -22.72
C PHE A 298 14.36 -7.34 -21.43
N MET A 299 13.74 -6.91 -20.34
CA MET A 299 13.83 -7.60 -19.05
C MET A 299 12.49 -7.66 -18.32
N ALA A 300 12.30 -8.69 -17.49
CA ALA A 300 11.10 -8.87 -16.67
C ALA A 300 11.46 -9.28 -15.24
N GLY A 301 10.98 -8.53 -14.25
CA GLY A 301 11.10 -8.89 -12.84
C GLY A 301 9.96 -9.79 -12.38
N ALA A 302 10.00 -11.07 -12.75
CA ALA A 302 8.96 -12.04 -12.43
C ALA A 302 9.48 -13.23 -11.61
N VAL A 303 8.63 -13.76 -10.72
CA VAL A 303 8.90 -14.98 -9.94
C VAL A 303 8.16 -16.20 -10.51
N GLY A 304 8.59 -17.42 -10.14
CA GLY A 304 8.05 -18.68 -10.66
C GLY A 304 8.85 -19.23 -11.85
N ASP A 305 8.45 -20.37 -12.40
CA ASP A 305 9.15 -21.02 -13.53
C ASP A 305 8.75 -20.40 -14.87
N GLU A 306 9.71 -20.30 -15.79
CA GLU A 306 9.43 -19.79 -17.14
C GLU A 306 8.45 -20.73 -17.88
N PRO A 307 7.36 -20.20 -18.47
CA PRO A 307 6.50 -21.02 -19.31
C PRO A 307 7.25 -21.50 -20.56
N PRO A 308 6.85 -22.63 -21.18
CA PRO A 308 7.57 -23.19 -22.34
C PRO A 308 7.72 -22.23 -23.53
N ASP A 309 6.81 -21.26 -23.65
CA ASP A 309 6.78 -20.25 -24.70
C ASP A 309 7.15 -18.86 -24.17
N PHE A 310 7.98 -18.78 -23.12
CA PHE A 310 8.55 -17.51 -22.67
C PHE A 310 9.39 -16.87 -23.80
N PRO A 311 9.31 -15.53 -24.01
CA PRO A 311 10.03 -14.88 -25.11
C PRO A 311 11.54 -14.99 -24.92
N LYS A 312 12.27 -15.33 -25.98
CA LYS A 312 13.72 -15.58 -25.88
C LYS A 312 14.54 -14.31 -25.70
N SER A 313 14.00 -13.19 -26.16
CA SER A 313 14.60 -11.85 -26.06
C SER A 313 14.42 -11.18 -24.69
N VAL A 314 13.57 -11.74 -23.81
CA VAL A 314 13.28 -11.15 -22.50
C VAL A 314 14.12 -11.84 -21.44
N GLU A 315 15.01 -11.10 -20.78
CA GLU A 315 15.76 -11.59 -19.64
C GLU A 315 14.89 -11.60 -18.37
N LYS A 316 14.84 -12.74 -17.69
CA LYS A 316 14.23 -12.83 -16.37
C LYS A 316 15.22 -12.38 -15.29
N VAL A 317 14.94 -11.24 -14.66
CA VAL A 317 15.79 -10.68 -13.59
C VAL A 317 15.31 -11.00 -12.17
N GLY A 318 14.16 -11.67 -12.04
CA GLY A 318 13.58 -12.05 -10.74
C GLY A 318 13.01 -10.88 -9.94
N MET A 319 12.69 -11.12 -8.67
CA MET A 319 12.17 -10.08 -7.78
C MET A 319 13.31 -9.16 -7.32
N LEU A 320 13.22 -7.88 -7.66
CA LEU A 320 14.19 -6.87 -7.25
C LEU A 320 13.79 -6.24 -5.92
N PRO A 321 14.74 -5.95 -5.01
CA PRO A 321 14.52 -5.02 -3.91
C PRO A 321 13.98 -3.70 -4.44
N GLN A 322 13.06 -3.06 -3.72
CA GLN A 322 12.35 -1.86 -4.20
C GLN A 322 13.30 -0.77 -4.70
N ASN A 323 14.40 -0.52 -3.98
CA ASN A 323 15.37 0.49 -4.39
C ASN A 323 16.05 0.17 -5.73
N GLN A 324 16.43 -1.10 -5.92
CA GLN A 324 17.01 -1.58 -7.16
C GLN A 324 15.98 -1.56 -8.29
N PHE A 325 14.71 -1.87 -7.99
CA PHE A 325 13.63 -1.76 -8.97
C PHE A 325 13.48 -0.33 -9.51
N TYR A 326 13.48 0.68 -8.65
CA TYR A 326 13.41 2.08 -9.09
C TYR A 326 14.65 2.52 -9.90
N GLU A 327 15.85 2.07 -9.51
CA GLU A 327 17.09 2.28 -10.28
C GLU A 327 16.97 1.68 -11.68
N THR A 328 16.61 0.39 -11.76
CA THR A 328 16.44 -0.32 -13.02
C THR A 328 15.37 0.34 -13.89
N LEU A 329 14.23 0.72 -13.31
CA LEU A 329 13.15 1.37 -14.04
C LEU A 329 13.60 2.74 -14.57
N ALA A 330 14.32 3.55 -13.79
CA ALA A 330 14.78 4.86 -14.23
C ALA A 330 15.79 4.82 -15.40
N GLU A 331 16.48 3.70 -15.59
CA GLU A 331 17.40 3.47 -16.70
C GLU A 331 16.73 3.00 -17.99
N THR A 332 15.45 2.60 -17.96
CA THR A 332 14.79 2.05 -19.15
C THR A 332 14.24 3.13 -20.07
N ALA A 333 14.10 2.79 -21.35
CA ALA A 333 13.48 3.64 -22.36
C ALA A 333 11.95 3.46 -22.39
N LEU A 334 11.42 2.34 -21.89
CA LEU A 334 10.00 2.01 -21.93
C LEU A 334 9.63 1.01 -20.83
N LEU A 335 8.44 1.18 -20.25
CA LEU A 335 7.73 0.17 -19.48
C LEU A 335 6.62 -0.45 -20.34
N ILE A 336 6.58 -1.78 -20.45
CA ILE A 336 5.54 -2.51 -21.17
C ILE A 336 4.60 -3.21 -20.20
N GLY A 337 3.31 -2.90 -20.26
CA GLY A 337 2.28 -3.70 -19.59
C GLY A 337 1.97 -4.98 -20.38
N ILE A 338 1.82 -6.12 -19.70
CA ILE A 338 1.50 -7.42 -20.33
C ILE A 338 0.04 -7.84 -20.17
N GLY A 339 -0.79 -7.00 -19.55
CA GLY A 339 -2.19 -7.26 -19.21
C GLY A 339 -2.44 -7.49 -17.72
N LEU A 340 -1.45 -7.99 -16.97
CA LEU A 340 -1.51 -8.19 -15.52
C LEU A 340 -0.24 -7.66 -14.82
N PRO A 341 -0.32 -7.22 -13.57
CA PRO A 341 -1.54 -7.04 -12.77
C PRO A 341 -2.40 -5.87 -13.29
N TRP A 342 -3.69 -5.89 -12.96
CA TRP A 342 -4.60 -4.77 -13.17
C TRP A 342 -4.27 -3.68 -12.16
N THR A 343 -4.39 -2.42 -12.58
CA THR A 343 -4.36 -1.25 -11.68
C THR A 343 -3.17 -1.25 -10.73
N SER A 344 -1.99 -0.95 -11.29
CA SER A 344 -0.72 -0.90 -10.57
C SER A 344 -0.23 0.53 -10.37
N PRO A 345 0.48 0.84 -9.26
CA PRO A 345 1.25 2.07 -9.13
C PRO A 345 2.40 2.19 -10.13
N THR A 346 2.95 1.07 -10.61
CA THR A 346 4.20 1.03 -11.40
C THR A 346 4.17 1.88 -12.68
N PRO A 347 3.10 1.91 -13.50
CA PRO A 347 3.03 2.82 -14.64
C PRO A 347 3.16 4.30 -14.26
N TYR A 348 2.65 4.70 -13.10
CA TYR A 348 2.79 6.07 -12.62
C TYR A 348 4.20 6.37 -12.12
N ASP A 349 4.84 5.41 -11.46
CA ASP A 349 6.25 5.50 -11.08
C ASP A 349 7.14 5.64 -12.32
N ALA A 350 6.87 4.87 -13.38
CA ALA A 350 7.56 4.96 -14.66
C ALA A 350 7.44 6.37 -15.27
N LEU A 351 6.21 6.90 -15.38
CA LEU A 351 5.99 8.27 -15.87
C LEU A 351 6.75 9.31 -15.04
N CYS A 352 6.76 9.15 -13.71
CA CYS A 352 7.53 10.04 -12.84
C CYS A 352 9.05 9.93 -13.06
N LEU A 353 9.57 8.75 -13.37
CA LEU A 353 10.97 8.56 -13.73
C LEU A 353 11.30 8.97 -15.18
N GLY A 354 10.30 9.43 -15.93
CA GLY A 354 10.44 9.82 -17.34
C GLY A 354 10.56 8.59 -18.24
N VAL A 355 9.78 7.56 -17.96
CA VAL A 355 9.70 6.32 -18.73
C VAL A 355 8.26 6.21 -19.25
N PRO A 356 8.05 6.23 -20.58
CA PRO A 356 6.74 5.99 -21.18
C PRO A 356 6.16 4.63 -20.79
N PHE A 357 4.84 4.49 -20.92
CA PHE A 357 4.13 3.24 -20.66
C PHE A 357 3.40 2.74 -21.90
N LEU A 358 3.63 1.48 -22.29
CA LEU A 358 2.80 0.77 -23.26
C LEU A 358 1.65 0.09 -22.51
N ASN A 359 0.43 0.59 -22.72
CA ASN A 359 -0.78 0.16 -22.03
C ASN A 359 -1.62 -0.76 -22.94
N PRO A 360 -1.72 -2.07 -22.64
CA PRO A 360 -2.59 -2.95 -23.41
C PRO A 360 -4.07 -2.62 -23.20
N ILE A 361 -4.80 -2.47 -24.31
CA ILE A 361 -6.27 -2.49 -24.36
C ILE A 361 -6.69 -3.95 -24.50
N LEU A 362 -7.22 -4.51 -23.43
CA LEU A 362 -7.54 -5.93 -23.28
C LEU A 362 -8.90 -6.29 -23.88
N ASP A 363 -9.85 -5.36 -23.83
CA ASP A 363 -11.18 -5.50 -24.45
C ASP A 363 -11.70 -4.13 -24.90
N TRP A 364 -12.55 -4.12 -25.93
CA TRP A 364 -13.12 -2.90 -26.50
C TRP A 364 -14.35 -3.19 -27.36
N ASP A 365 -15.18 -2.17 -27.60
CA ASP A 365 -16.28 -2.26 -28.56
C ASP A 365 -15.74 -2.26 -30.00
N ARG A 366 -15.80 -3.41 -30.66
CA ARG A 366 -15.33 -3.57 -32.05
C ARG A 366 -16.09 -2.74 -33.07
N LYS A 367 -17.31 -2.30 -32.77
CA LYS A 367 -18.10 -1.42 -33.66
C LYS A 367 -17.68 0.04 -33.53
N ASP A 368 -17.03 0.39 -32.44
CA ASP A 368 -16.61 1.74 -32.08
C ASP A 368 -15.25 1.69 -31.38
N PRO A 369 -14.20 1.19 -32.07
CA PRO A 369 -12.94 0.83 -31.43
C PRO A 369 -12.17 2.03 -30.90
N MET A 370 -12.48 3.25 -31.35
CA MET A 370 -11.78 4.47 -30.90
C MET A 370 -12.41 5.09 -29.65
N ASN A 371 -13.55 4.55 -29.18
CA ASN A 371 -14.22 5.05 -28.00
C ASN A 371 -13.56 4.52 -26.72
N ARG A 372 -12.73 5.37 -26.11
CA ARG A 372 -11.96 5.04 -24.90
C ARG A 372 -12.83 4.72 -23.69
N ASP A 373 -14.05 5.24 -23.61
CA ASP A 373 -14.98 4.92 -22.51
C ASP A 373 -15.36 3.44 -22.51
N LYS A 374 -15.25 2.78 -23.67
CA LYS A 374 -15.53 1.35 -23.85
C LYS A 374 -14.28 0.47 -23.82
N TRP A 375 -13.11 1.06 -23.59
CA TRP A 375 -11.86 0.30 -23.45
C TRP A 375 -11.74 -0.26 -22.04
N ILE A 376 -11.37 -1.54 -21.97
CA ILE A 376 -10.83 -2.18 -20.78
C ILE A 376 -9.33 -2.29 -20.99
N ALA A 377 -8.55 -1.50 -20.27
CA ALA A 377 -7.09 -1.49 -20.37
C ALA A 377 -6.44 -2.00 -19.07
N GLN A 378 -5.19 -2.43 -19.13
CA GLN A 378 -4.48 -2.87 -17.91
C GLN A 378 -4.39 -1.77 -16.86
N GLN A 379 -4.12 -0.54 -17.30
CA GLN A 379 -4.22 0.65 -16.46
C GLN A 379 -5.30 1.57 -17.03
N GLY A 380 -6.56 1.33 -16.65
CA GLY A 380 -7.71 2.03 -17.22
C GLY A 380 -7.66 3.54 -17.06
N THR A 381 -7.22 4.06 -15.92
CA THR A 381 -7.11 5.50 -15.65
C THR A 381 -5.96 6.21 -16.40
N LEU A 382 -5.12 5.46 -17.14
CA LEU A 382 -4.09 6.00 -18.04
C LEU A 382 -4.49 5.98 -19.52
N LYS A 383 -5.65 5.39 -19.87
CA LYS A 383 -6.10 5.29 -21.27
C LYS A 383 -6.33 6.64 -21.95
N ASP A 384 -6.56 7.68 -21.16
CA ASP A 384 -6.81 9.05 -21.66
C ASP A 384 -5.53 9.82 -21.98
N LEU A 385 -4.36 9.26 -21.66
CA LEU A 385 -3.09 9.82 -22.09
C LEU A 385 -2.69 9.28 -23.47
N ASP A 386 -1.94 10.10 -24.19
CA ASP A 386 -1.42 9.80 -25.52
C ASP A 386 0.11 9.73 -25.54
N PRO A 387 0.70 9.22 -26.62
CA PRO A 387 2.13 9.37 -26.86
C PRO A 387 2.57 10.85 -26.77
N PRO A 388 3.77 11.13 -26.25
CA PRO A 388 4.82 10.18 -25.91
C PRO A 388 4.72 9.56 -24.50
N TYR A 389 3.69 9.89 -23.71
CA TYR A 389 3.58 9.40 -22.32
C TYR A 389 3.03 7.98 -22.23
N VAL A 390 1.90 7.72 -22.91
CA VAL A 390 1.24 6.42 -22.88
C VAL A 390 0.92 5.97 -24.30
N TYR A 391 1.37 4.77 -24.65
CA TYR A 391 1.08 4.12 -25.92
C TYR A 391 -0.01 3.07 -25.68
N ASN A 392 -1.27 3.42 -25.94
CA ASN A 392 -2.38 2.49 -25.83
C ASN A 392 -2.44 1.60 -27.08
N VAL A 393 -2.34 0.28 -26.92
CA VAL A 393 -2.27 -0.68 -28.02
C VAL A 393 -3.29 -1.80 -27.82
N PHE A 394 -4.05 -2.16 -28.86
CA PHE A 394 -5.01 -3.26 -28.78
C PHE A 394 -4.31 -4.61 -28.61
N LYS A 395 -4.82 -5.44 -27.70
CA LYS A 395 -4.30 -6.79 -27.46
C LYS A 395 -4.20 -7.57 -28.79
N GLY A 396 -3.02 -8.11 -29.06
CA GLY A 396 -2.72 -8.86 -30.29
C GLY A 396 -2.36 -8.02 -31.51
N ASP A 397 -2.33 -6.68 -31.42
CA ASP A 397 -1.88 -5.81 -32.50
C ASP A 397 -0.34 -5.74 -32.53
N LYS A 398 0.28 -6.61 -33.33
CA LYS A 398 1.74 -6.68 -33.46
C LYS A 398 2.34 -5.42 -34.07
N GLU A 399 1.69 -4.85 -35.07
CA GLU A 399 2.20 -3.64 -35.71
C GLU A 399 2.14 -2.46 -34.74
N GLY A 400 1.04 -2.31 -34.00
CA GLY A 400 0.89 -1.30 -32.96
C GLY A 400 1.91 -1.46 -31.84
N PHE A 401 2.17 -2.69 -31.39
CA PHE A 401 3.21 -2.98 -30.41
C PHE A 401 4.60 -2.55 -30.88
N MET A 402 4.99 -2.95 -32.10
CA MET A 402 6.29 -2.59 -32.69
C MET A 402 6.46 -1.07 -32.79
N LYS A 403 5.45 -0.37 -33.31
CA LYS A 403 5.45 1.10 -33.42
C LYS A 403 5.51 1.78 -32.05
N ALA A 404 4.87 1.23 -31.03
CA ALA A 404 4.93 1.76 -29.68
C ALA A 404 6.34 1.63 -29.08
N VAL A 405 7.01 0.48 -29.28
CA VAL A 405 8.40 0.28 -28.84
C VAL A 405 9.35 1.26 -29.54
N GLU A 406 9.29 1.32 -30.87
CA GLU A 406 10.11 2.24 -31.67
C GLU A 406 9.84 3.71 -31.29
N GLY A 407 8.55 4.07 -31.16
CA GLY A 407 8.11 5.41 -30.81
C GLY A 407 8.60 5.84 -29.44
N ALA A 408 8.51 4.98 -28.43
CA ALA A 408 8.97 5.30 -27.07
C ALA A 408 10.50 5.48 -27.00
N ILE A 409 11.27 4.65 -27.71
CA ILE A 409 12.73 4.79 -27.79
C ILE A 409 13.11 6.11 -28.48
N ALA A 410 12.40 6.47 -29.56
CA ALA A 410 12.69 7.68 -30.33
C ALA A 410 12.20 8.98 -29.67
N HIS A 411 11.18 8.91 -28.80
CA HIS A 411 10.54 10.08 -28.18
C HIS A 411 10.53 9.98 -26.66
N PRO A 412 11.70 10.14 -26.02
CA PRO A 412 11.81 10.06 -24.58
C PRO A 412 11.05 11.21 -23.89
N ILE A 413 10.50 10.96 -22.70
CA ILE A 413 9.72 11.95 -21.94
C ILE A 413 10.50 12.51 -20.75
N GLN A 414 10.21 13.74 -20.37
CA GLN A 414 10.62 14.25 -19.08
C GLN A 414 9.79 13.60 -17.95
N ARG A 415 10.23 13.78 -16.71
CA ARG A 415 9.45 13.42 -15.50
C ARG A 415 8.03 13.96 -15.63
N TYR A 416 7.05 13.09 -15.48
CA TYR A 416 5.65 13.43 -15.58
C TYR A 416 4.88 12.84 -14.39
N ILE A 417 4.32 13.73 -13.57
CA ILE A 417 3.47 13.37 -12.43
C ILE A 417 2.11 13.98 -12.70
N LEU A 418 1.10 13.13 -12.82
CA LEU A 418 -0.28 13.58 -12.96
C LEU A 418 -0.69 14.40 -11.73
N ASP A 419 -1.41 15.50 -11.94
CA ASP A 419 -1.80 16.40 -10.85
C ASP A 419 -2.57 15.67 -9.75
N ARG A 420 -3.42 14.70 -10.12
CA ARG A 420 -4.17 13.87 -9.16
C ARG A 420 -3.28 12.99 -8.27
N MET A 421 -2.07 12.66 -8.72
CA MET A 421 -1.08 11.81 -8.03
C MET A 421 -0.03 12.63 -7.25
N ARG A 422 -0.16 13.96 -7.20
CA ARG A 422 0.67 14.80 -6.34
C ARG A 422 0.22 14.68 -4.89
N MET A 423 1.16 14.74 -3.95
CA MET A 423 0.87 14.63 -2.52
C MET A 423 -0.12 15.71 -2.07
N GLY A 424 0.03 16.96 -2.53
CA GLY A 424 -0.91 18.03 -2.22
C GLY A 424 -2.35 17.74 -2.69
N ALA A 425 -2.54 17.01 -3.79
CA ALA A 425 -3.87 16.61 -4.25
C ALA A 425 -4.45 15.46 -3.40
N VAL A 426 -3.62 14.52 -2.94
CA VAL A 426 -4.02 13.48 -1.97
C VAL A 426 -4.42 14.13 -0.64
N GLU A 427 -3.62 15.07 -0.14
CA GLU A 427 -3.91 15.86 1.06
C GLU A 427 -5.25 16.58 0.96
N GLN A 428 -5.50 17.27 -0.16
CA GLN A 428 -6.75 17.97 -0.38
C GLN A 428 -7.96 17.03 -0.35
N ARG A 429 -7.88 15.89 -1.04
CA ARG A 429 -8.98 14.90 -1.05
C ARG A 429 -9.19 14.28 0.32
N LEU A 430 -8.10 13.89 1.00
CA LEU A 430 -8.16 13.30 2.33
C LEU A 430 -8.74 14.27 3.37
N SER A 431 -8.32 15.54 3.34
CA SER A 431 -8.90 16.58 4.20
C SER A 431 -10.38 16.77 3.91
N GLY A 432 -10.77 16.86 2.63
CA GLY A 432 -12.18 16.95 2.24
C GLY A 432 -13.03 15.78 2.76
N ILE A 433 -12.47 14.56 2.75
CA ILE A 433 -13.09 13.38 3.36
C ILE A 433 -13.16 13.55 4.88
N ILE A 434 -12.06 13.84 5.57
CA ILE A 434 -12.04 13.88 7.04
C ILE A 434 -12.94 14.99 7.63
N GLU A 435 -13.03 16.13 6.96
CA GLU A 435 -13.74 17.31 7.46
C GLU A 435 -15.23 17.35 7.08
N LYS A 436 -15.70 16.49 6.17
CA LYS A 436 -17.12 16.43 5.78
C LYS A 436 -17.99 15.99 6.95
N ASP A 437 -19.19 16.58 7.06
CA ASP A 437 -20.21 16.16 8.04
C ASP A 437 -20.90 14.86 7.60
N TRP A 438 -20.19 13.76 7.83
CA TRP A 438 -20.68 12.42 7.53
C TRP A 438 -21.87 12.00 8.39
N LYS A 439 -22.05 12.61 9.57
CA LYS A 439 -23.20 12.30 10.42
C LYS A 439 -24.48 12.72 9.72
N THR A 440 -24.52 13.98 9.28
CA THR A 440 -25.67 14.51 8.55
C THR A 440 -25.90 13.73 7.25
N ALA A 441 -24.84 13.42 6.50
CA ALA A 441 -24.94 12.60 5.30
C ALA A 441 -25.56 11.21 5.56
N ALA A 442 -25.11 10.52 6.62
CA ALA A 442 -25.66 9.21 6.99
C ALA A 442 -27.14 9.30 7.43
N ILE A 443 -27.53 10.35 8.17
CA ILE A 443 -28.93 10.57 8.56
C ILE A 443 -29.82 10.73 7.32
N VAL A 444 -29.37 11.48 6.32
CA VAL A 444 -30.11 11.70 5.08
C VAL A 444 -30.28 10.39 4.32
N LEU A 445 -29.17 9.68 4.06
CA LEU A 445 -29.17 8.37 3.39
C LEU A 445 -30.14 7.39 4.06
N LEU A 446 -30.12 7.31 5.39
CA LEU A 446 -31.00 6.40 6.11
C LEU A 446 -32.47 6.75 6.07
N LYS A 447 -32.79 8.04 6.11
CA LYS A 447 -34.17 8.50 5.96
C LYS A 447 -34.70 8.12 4.58
N GLU A 448 -33.87 8.20 3.56
CA GLU A 448 -34.21 7.78 2.19
C GLU A 448 -34.41 6.27 2.10
N ARG A 449 -33.46 5.47 2.61
CA ARG A 449 -33.58 4.01 2.68
C ARG A 449 -34.83 3.55 3.41
N ARG A 450 -35.18 4.21 4.51
CA ARG A 450 -36.41 3.90 5.27
C ARG A 450 -37.67 4.15 4.44
N LYS A 451 -37.67 5.18 3.59
CA LYS A 451 -38.81 5.47 2.70
C LYS A 451 -38.90 4.50 1.53
N SER A 452 -37.77 4.07 0.97
CA SER A 452 -37.73 3.14 -0.16
C SER A 452 -37.86 1.67 0.25
N GLY A 453 -37.75 1.35 1.54
CA GLY A 453 -37.69 -0.03 2.03
C GLY A 453 -36.33 -0.70 1.81
N GLU A 454 -35.32 0.07 1.42
CA GLU A 454 -33.94 -0.41 1.24
C GLU A 454 -33.30 -0.69 2.61
N GLN A 455 -32.52 -1.77 2.68
CA GLN A 455 -31.74 -2.18 3.84
C GLN A 455 -30.24 -2.02 3.54
N PRO A 456 -29.38 -1.89 4.57
CA PRO A 456 -29.71 -1.86 5.99
C PRO A 456 -30.18 -0.49 6.51
N LEU A 457 -31.10 -0.52 7.47
CA LEU A 457 -31.44 0.61 8.35
C LEU A 457 -30.62 0.55 9.65
N PHE A 458 -30.18 1.69 10.18
CA PHE A 458 -29.36 1.76 11.40
C PHE A 458 -29.64 3.04 12.21
N ALA A 459 -29.09 3.08 13.44
CA ALA A 459 -29.12 4.24 14.32
C ALA A 459 -27.94 5.18 14.02
N VAL A 460 -28.18 6.49 14.11
CA VAL A 460 -27.19 7.57 13.92
C VAL A 460 -27.16 8.49 15.13
#